data_AF-A0A8K0SDT1-F1
#
_entry.id   AF-A0A8K0SDT1-F1
#
_cell.length_a   1.000
_cell.length_b   1.000
_cell.length_c   1.000
_cell.angle_alpha   90.00
_cell.angle_beta   90.00
_cell.angle_gamma   90.00
#
_symmetry.space_group_name_H-M   'P 1'
#
loop_
_entity.id
_entity.type
_entity.pdbx_description
1 polymer ?
#
loop_
_entity_poly.entity_id
_entity_poly.type
_entity_poly.pdbx_seq_one_letter_code
_entity_poly.pdbx_strand_id
1 'polypeptide(L)'
;MEDVAPFLGHSLAKMHTSTYQTHFTHADLCPKNIIVRHGRVAAMIDWEFAGWYPEYWEFTKANCNPFPGEGWWDYLRLALPCYDAELAAEMVLWERIPELGTRYISYRNGVSCEHPGSDPSVTWLDGRKDCQPTDLWSLVKL
;
A
#
# COMPACT_ATOMS: atom_id res chain seq x y z
N MET A 1 -17.67 4.94 -14.31
CA MET A 1 -16.30 4.53 -13.93
C MET A 1 -15.55 4.32 -15.23
N GLU A 2 -14.40 4.95 -15.42
CA GLU A 2 -13.59 4.76 -16.63
C GLU A 2 -13.10 3.31 -16.71
N ASP A 3 -13.05 2.75 -17.92
CA ASP A 3 -12.50 1.40 -18.13
C ASP A 3 -10.97 1.46 -18.03
N VAL A 4 -10.44 1.01 -16.89
CA VAL A 4 -9.00 0.96 -16.62
C VAL A 4 -8.37 -0.34 -17.11
N ALA A 5 -9.15 -1.31 -17.60
CA ALA A 5 -8.64 -2.61 -18.03
C ALA A 5 -7.59 -2.52 -19.17
N PRO A 6 -7.68 -1.59 -20.15
CA PRO A 6 -6.65 -1.44 -21.17
C PRO A 6 -5.27 -1.04 -20.61
N PHE A 7 -5.23 -0.36 -19.46
CA PHE A 7 -3.99 0.11 -18.83
C PHE A 7 -3.47 -0.88 -17.78
N LEU A 8 -4.35 -1.39 -16.92
CA LEU A 8 -3.99 -2.22 -15.76
C LEU A 8 -4.10 -3.72 -16.03
N GLY A 9 -4.81 -4.12 -17.09
CA GLY A 9 -5.12 -5.52 -17.40
C GLY A 9 -6.46 -5.98 -16.81
N HIS A 10 -7.13 -6.88 -17.52
CA HIS A 10 -8.49 -7.34 -17.16
C HIS A 10 -8.59 -7.99 -15.77
N SER A 11 -7.60 -8.79 -15.37
CA SER A 11 -7.62 -9.44 -14.05
C SER A 11 -7.53 -8.43 -12.91
N LEU A 12 -6.67 -7.42 -13.06
CA LEU A 12 -6.50 -6.37 -12.06
C LEU A 12 -7.74 -5.48 -11.98
N ALA A 13 -8.27 -5.05 -13.12
CA ALA A 13 -9.52 -4.30 -13.18
C ALA A 13 -10.68 -5.07 -12.52
N LYS A 14 -10.79 -6.38 -12.77
CA LYS A 14 -11.81 -7.24 -12.13
C LYS A 14 -11.65 -7.28 -10.61
N MET A 15 -10.44 -7.47 -10.09
CA MET A 15 -10.22 -7.53 -8.64
C MET A 15 -10.63 -6.22 -7.96
N HIS A 16 -10.29 -5.05 -8.53
CA HIS A 16 -10.61 -3.74 -7.94
C HIS A 16 -12.05 -3.26 -8.19
N THR A 17 -12.80 -3.93 -9.07
CA THR A 17 -14.24 -3.67 -9.30
C THR A 17 -15.15 -4.70 -8.64
N SER A 18 -14.56 -5.70 -7.98
CA SER A 18 -15.30 -6.69 -7.21
C SER A 18 -15.90 -6.06 -5.94
N THR A 19 -16.94 -6.69 -5.41
CA THR A 19 -17.60 -6.24 -4.18
C THR A 19 -16.97 -6.93 -2.99
N TYR A 20 -16.46 -6.14 -2.04
CA TYR A 20 -15.88 -6.61 -0.79
C TYR A 20 -16.63 -6.00 0.39
N GLN A 21 -16.58 -6.68 1.53
CA GLN A 21 -16.98 -6.05 2.78
C GLN A 21 -15.98 -4.97 3.18
N THR A 22 -16.46 -3.91 3.82
CA THR A 22 -15.61 -2.85 4.37
C THR A 22 -15.29 -3.15 5.83
N HIS A 23 -14.01 -3.17 6.17
CA HIS A 23 -13.51 -3.41 7.52
C HIS A 23 -12.59 -2.28 7.96
N PHE A 24 -12.52 -2.06 9.27
CA PHE A 24 -11.48 -1.23 9.84
C PHE A 24 -10.18 -2.04 9.89
N THR A 25 -9.15 -1.58 9.18
CA THR A 25 -7.86 -2.26 9.06
C THR A 25 -6.75 -1.37 9.63
N HIS A 26 -5.67 -2.01 10.06
CA HIS A 26 -4.45 -1.35 10.56
C HIS A 26 -3.60 -0.79 9.41
N ALA A 27 -3.56 -1.49 8.26
CA ALA A 27 -2.84 -1.13 7.04
C ALA A 27 -1.29 -0.98 7.16
N ASP A 28 -0.73 -1.26 8.34
CA ASP A 28 0.72 -1.35 8.62
C ASP A 28 1.01 -2.48 9.64
N LEU A 29 0.28 -3.59 9.52
CA LEU A 29 0.49 -4.72 10.41
C LEU A 29 1.82 -5.41 10.12
N CYS A 30 2.71 -5.39 11.10
CA CYS A 30 4.02 -6.02 11.05
C CYS A 30 4.47 -6.42 12.47
N PRO A 31 5.47 -7.30 12.63
CA PRO A 31 5.88 -7.78 13.95
C PRO A 31 6.24 -6.68 14.96
N LYS A 32 6.88 -5.59 14.50
CA LYS A 32 7.26 -4.44 15.38
C LYS A 32 6.04 -3.73 15.98
N ASN A 33 4.87 -3.86 15.35
CA ASN A 33 3.63 -3.21 15.75
C ASN A 33 2.74 -4.12 16.62
N ILE A 34 3.21 -5.33 16.97
CA ILE A 34 2.50 -6.29 17.82
C ILE A 34 3.28 -6.50 19.13
N ILE A 35 2.69 -6.11 20.24
CA ILE A 35 3.26 -6.34 21.58
C ILE A 35 2.76 -7.68 22.11
N VAL A 36 3.68 -8.58 22.45
CA VAL A 36 3.36 -9.91 23.01
C VAL A 36 3.79 -9.96 24.48
N ARG A 37 2.90 -10.45 25.36
CA ARG A 37 3.20 -10.66 26.78
C ARG A 37 2.68 -12.03 27.23
N HIS A 38 3.58 -12.86 27.77
CA HIS A 38 3.28 -14.22 28.20
C HIS A 38 2.61 -15.08 27.09
N GLY A 39 3.14 -15.01 25.87
CA GLY A 39 2.65 -15.80 24.74
C GLY A 39 1.31 -15.36 24.16
N ARG A 40 0.79 -14.19 24.57
CA ARG A 40 -0.46 -13.62 24.04
C ARG A 40 -0.22 -12.22 23.48
N VAL A 41 -0.96 -11.86 22.44
CA VAL A 41 -1.02 -10.48 21.95
C VAL A 41 -1.58 -9.61 23.07
N ALA A 42 -0.75 -8.67 23.53
CA ALA A 42 -1.08 -7.72 24.59
C ALA A 42 -1.60 -6.40 24.01
N ALA A 43 -1.06 -5.97 22.85
CA ALA A 43 -1.50 -4.77 22.15
C ALA A 43 -1.08 -4.79 20.68
N MET A 44 -1.81 -4.04 19.86
CA MET A 44 -1.40 -3.59 18.53
C MET A 44 -1.24 -2.07 18.58
N ILE A 45 -0.13 -1.57 18.06
CA ILE A 45 0.25 -0.15 18.12
C ILE A 45 0.53 0.39 16.72
N ASP A 46 0.71 1.70 16.60
CA ASP A 46 1.07 2.36 15.32
C ASP A 46 -0.06 2.39 14.28
N TRP A 47 -1.23 2.89 14.72
CA TRP A 47 -2.47 2.95 13.93
C TRP A 47 -2.54 4.15 12.96
N GLU A 48 -1.43 4.83 12.66
CA GLU A 48 -1.45 6.07 11.87
C GLU A 48 -1.91 5.88 10.41
N PHE A 49 -1.76 4.66 9.87
CA PHE A 49 -2.25 4.27 8.55
C PHE A 49 -3.63 3.60 8.56
N ALA A 50 -4.24 3.44 9.74
CA ALA A 50 -5.48 2.71 9.87
C ALA A 50 -6.66 3.41 9.22
N GLY A 51 -7.63 2.63 8.74
CA GLY A 51 -8.79 3.18 8.06
C GLY A 51 -9.82 2.12 7.67
N TRP A 52 -10.86 2.57 6.96
CA TRP A 52 -11.91 1.70 6.43
C TRP A 52 -11.56 1.28 5.00
N TYR A 53 -11.21 0.00 4.85
CA TYR A 53 -10.72 -0.56 3.60
C TYR A 53 -11.48 -1.86 3.26
N PRO A 54 -11.35 -2.38 2.02
CA PRO A 54 -11.83 -3.71 1.68
C PRO A 54 -11.28 -4.79 2.63
N GLU A 55 -12.05 -5.85 2.88
CA GLU A 55 -11.68 -6.95 3.79
C GLU A 55 -10.33 -7.61 3.46
N TYR A 56 -9.93 -7.62 2.20
CA TYR A 56 -8.64 -8.17 1.75
C TYR A 56 -7.43 -7.31 2.14
N TRP A 57 -7.65 -6.04 2.49
CA TRP A 57 -6.60 -5.02 2.58
C TRP A 57 -5.56 -5.31 3.66
N GLU A 58 -5.98 -5.83 4.82
CA GLU A 58 -5.03 -6.18 5.89
C GLU A 58 -4.08 -7.29 5.42
N PHE A 59 -4.61 -8.31 4.75
CA PHE A 59 -3.81 -9.42 4.23
C PHE A 59 -2.80 -8.92 3.18
N THR A 60 -3.22 -8.10 2.23
CA THR A 60 -2.34 -7.63 1.17
C THR A 60 -1.29 -6.66 1.69
N LYS A 61 -1.66 -5.68 2.54
CA LYS A 61 -0.72 -4.72 3.13
C LYS A 61 0.30 -5.38 4.06
N ALA A 62 -0.13 -6.31 4.91
CA ALA A 62 0.80 -7.05 5.77
C ALA A 62 1.82 -7.86 4.94
N ASN A 63 1.43 -8.32 3.73
CA ASN A 63 2.29 -8.96 2.71
C ASN A 63 3.34 -8.04 2.05
N CYS A 64 3.25 -6.74 2.28
CA CYS A 64 4.19 -5.72 1.80
C CYS A 64 5.19 -5.27 2.88
N ASN A 65 5.34 -6.03 3.97
CA ASN A 65 6.29 -5.69 5.02
C ASN A 65 7.75 -5.88 4.55
N PRO A 66 8.59 -4.82 4.55
CA PRO A 66 10.01 -4.91 4.17
C PRO A 66 10.86 -5.68 5.20
N PHE A 67 10.37 -5.84 6.43
CA PHE A 67 11.06 -6.53 7.52
C PHE A 67 10.15 -7.62 8.12
N PRO A 68 9.84 -8.68 7.35
CA PRO A 68 8.91 -9.71 7.79
C PRO A 68 9.43 -10.49 9.01
N GLY A 69 10.75 -10.67 9.12
CA GLY A 69 11.29 -11.69 10.03
C GLY A 69 10.98 -13.10 9.54
N GLU A 70 11.44 -14.11 10.28
CA GLU A 70 11.24 -15.51 9.90
C GLU A 70 9.78 -15.95 10.11
N GLY A 71 9.22 -16.65 9.12
CA GLY A 71 7.88 -17.27 9.22
C GLY A 71 6.67 -16.32 9.13
N TRP A 72 6.88 -15.01 8.99
CA TRP A 72 5.79 -14.01 8.96
C TRP A 72 4.68 -14.30 7.94
N TRP A 73 5.06 -14.69 6.72
CA TRP A 73 4.09 -15.04 5.67
C TRP A 73 3.22 -16.24 6.03
N ASP A 74 3.80 -17.23 6.71
CA ASP A 74 3.07 -18.40 7.18
C ASP A 74 2.14 -18.02 8.34
N TYR A 75 2.60 -17.17 9.25
CA TYR A 75 1.76 -16.65 10.34
C TYR A 75 0.59 -15.81 9.84
N LEU A 76 0.77 -14.97 8.81
CA LEU A 76 -0.33 -14.22 8.21
C LEU A 76 -1.39 -15.13 7.61
N ARG A 77 -1.00 -16.18 6.88
CA ARG A 77 -1.93 -17.17 6.32
C ARG A 77 -2.66 -17.99 7.36
N LEU A 78 -2.10 -18.12 8.56
CA LEU A 78 -2.75 -18.76 9.70
C LEU A 78 -3.70 -17.81 10.45
N ALA A 79 -3.37 -16.52 10.52
CA ALA A 79 -4.07 -15.54 11.34
C ALA A 79 -5.19 -14.77 10.60
N LEU A 80 -5.07 -14.60 9.28
CA LEU A 80 -5.98 -13.82 8.46
C LEU A 80 -6.61 -14.69 7.36
N PRO A 81 -7.80 -14.35 6.86
CA PRO A 81 -8.32 -14.98 5.65
C PRO A 81 -7.36 -14.77 4.48
N CYS A 82 -7.23 -15.80 3.63
CA CYS A 82 -6.30 -15.78 2.52
C CYS A 82 -6.90 -15.04 1.32
N TYR A 83 -6.18 -14.04 0.82
CA TYR A 83 -6.52 -13.24 -0.35
C TYR A 83 -5.35 -13.21 -1.35
N ASP A 84 -4.82 -14.39 -1.71
CA ASP A 84 -3.65 -14.51 -2.60
C ASP A 84 -3.93 -13.92 -4.02
N ALA A 85 -5.18 -13.95 -4.50
CA ALA A 85 -5.54 -13.38 -5.80
C ALA A 85 -5.51 -11.84 -5.78
N GLU A 86 -6.02 -11.24 -4.72
CA GLU A 86 -5.99 -9.80 -4.46
C GLU A 86 -4.56 -9.35 -4.19
N LEU A 87 -3.77 -10.14 -3.44
CA LEU A 87 -2.35 -9.89 -3.26
C LEU A 87 -1.60 -9.87 -4.59
N ALA A 88 -1.86 -10.83 -5.48
CA ALA A 88 -1.25 -10.84 -6.81
C ALA A 88 -1.64 -9.59 -7.63
N ALA A 89 -2.89 -9.14 -7.52
CA ALA A 89 -3.36 -7.90 -8.14
C ALA A 89 -2.65 -6.66 -7.57
N GLU A 90 -2.60 -6.52 -6.24
CA GLU A 90 -1.90 -5.41 -5.57
C GLU A 90 -0.40 -5.39 -5.92
N MET A 91 0.24 -6.55 -6.03
CA MET A 91 1.64 -6.65 -6.45
C MET A 91 1.87 -6.12 -7.87
N VAL A 92 0.94 -6.38 -8.80
CA VAL A 92 1.00 -5.81 -10.15
C VAL A 92 0.88 -4.29 -10.09
N LEU A 93 0.03 -3.74 -9.21
CA LEU A 93 -0.06 -2.29 -9.01
C LEU A 93 1.23 -1.71 -8.45
N TRP A 94 1.81 -2.31 -7.40
CA TRP A 94 3.04 -1.80 -6.79
C TRP A 94 4.24 -1.83 -7.74
N GLU A 95 4.27 -2.78 -8.67
CA GLU A 95 5.29 -2.83 -9.72
C GLU A 95 5.06 -1.79 -10.82
N ARG A 96 3.81 -1.64 -11.27
CA ARG A 96 3.48 -0.81 -12.45
C ARG A 96 3.24 0.66 -12.14
N ILE A 97 2.80 0.97 -10.93
CA ILE A 97 2.50 2.32 -10.48
C ILE A 97 3.51 2.68 -9.39
N PRO A 98 4.67 3.26 -9.77
CA PRO A 98 5.65 3.69 -8.78
C PRO A 98 5.02 4.72 -7.83
N GLU A 99 5.45 4.71 -6.56
CA GLU A 99 5.07 5.75 -5.62
C GLU A 99 5.39 7.12 -6.23
N LEU A 100 4.40 7.99 -6.24
CA LEU A 100 4.52 9.31 -6.86
C LEU A 100 5.61 10.11 -6.12
N GLY A 101 6.52 10.69 -6.89
CA GLY A 101 7.39 11.77 -6.40
C GLY A 101 8.69 11.37 -5.72
N THR A 102 8.85 10.13 -5.25
CA THR A 102 10.07 9.75 -4.51
C THR A 102 10.87 8.71 -5.27
N ARG A 103 12.14 9.02 -5.57
CA ARG A 103 13.10 8.01 -6.04
C ARG A 103 13.41 7.09 -4.86
N TYR A 104 13.15 5.80 -5.02
CA TYR A 104 13.48 4.82 -3.98
C TYR A 104 13.93 3.50 -4.59
N ILE A 105 14.68 2.74 -3.80
CA ILE A 105 15.12 1.39 -4.14
C ILE A 105 14.29 0.44 -3.28
N SER A 106 13.53 -0.44 -3.92
CA SER A 106 12.86 -1.55 -3.25
C SER A 106 13.72 -2.81 -3.35
N TYR A 107 13.70 -3.62 -2.29
CA TYR A 107 14.33 -4.94 -2.29
C TYR A 107 13.31 -5.99 -1.89
N ARG A 108 13.08 -6.96 -2.78
CA ARG A 108 12.13 -8.05 -2.53
C ARG A 108 12.64 -9.35 -3.13
N ASN A 109 12.65 -10.42 -2.34
CA ASN A 109 13.03 -11.77 -2.77
C ASN A 109 14.38 -11.87 -3.50
N GLY A 110 15.40 -11.11 -3.07
CA GLY A 110 16.70 -11.12 -3.72
C GLY A 110 16.84 -10.13 -4.88
N VAL A 111 15.75 -9.49 -5.31
CA VAL A 111 15.74 -8.56 -6.44
C VAL A 111 15.67 -7.13 -5.91
N SER A 112 16.59 -6.28 -6.38
CA SER A 112 16.52 -4.83 -6.18
C SER A 112 15.88 -4.16 -7.40
N CYS A 113 14.84 -3.36 -7.17
CA CYS A 113 14.22 -2.54 -8.20
C CYS A 113 14.44 -1.07 -7.86
N GLU A 114 14.90 -0.29 -8.84
CA GLU A 114 15.02 1.16 -8.71
C GLU A 114 13.79 1.83 -9.32
N HIS A 115 13.09 2.63 -8.52
CA HIS A 115 11.98 3.44 -8.96
C HIS A 115 12.50 4.87 -9.14
N PRO A 116 12.47 5.43 -10.37
CA PRO A 116 13.01 6.77 -10.64
C PRO A 116 12.23 7.91 -9.97
N GLY A 117 11.06 7.61 -9.40
CA GLY A 117 10.10 8.62 -8.94
C GLY A 117 9.39 9.29 -10.13
N SER A 118 8.69 10.38 -9.84
CA SER A 118 8.03 11.19 -10.85
C SER A 118 8.20 12.66 -10.53
N ASP A 119 8.76 13.44 -11.45
CA ASP A 119 8.79 14.89 -11.30
C ASP A 119 7.40 15.50 -11.55
N PRO A 120 7.03 16.58 -10.85
CA PRO A 120 5.84 17.36 -11.20
C PRO A 120 5.92 17.83 -12.65
N SER A 121 4.79 17.84 -13.36
CA SER A 121 4.77 18.28 -14.75
C SER A 121 5.14 19.77 -14.87
N VAL A 122 5.69 20.16 -16.04
CA VAL A 122 6.01 21.58 -16.33
C VAL A 122 4.79 22.47 -16.13
N THR A 123 3.61 22.04 -16.56
CA THR A 123 2.35 22.76 -16.37
C THR A 123 2.00 22.93 -14.89
N TRP A 124 2.24 21.90 -14.07
CA TRP A 124 2.01 21.97 -12.62
C TRP A 124 2.97 22.94 -11.94
N LEU A 125 4.23 22.99 -12.37
CA LEU A 125 5.26 23.92 -11.88
C LEU A 125 4.95 25.37 -12.30
N ASP A 126 4.58 25.59 -13.56
CA ASP A 126 4.25 26.91 -14.10
C ASP A 126 3.06 27.56 -13.37
N GLY A 127 2.01 26.77 -13.07
CA GLY A 127 0.86 27.24 -12.31
C GLY A 127 1.16 27.61 -10.85
N ARG A 128 2.37 27.31 -10.36
CA ARG A 128 2.79 27.53 -8.97
C ARG A 128 4.04 28.39 -8.82
N LYS A 129 4.58 28.96 -9.91
CA LYS A 129 5.78 29.80 -9.87
C LYS A 129 5.69 30.96 -8.86
N ASP A 130 4.48 31.49 -8.66
CA ASP A 130 4.21 32.60 -7.74
C ASP A 130 3.46 32.17 -6.47
N CYS A 131 3.18 30.87 -6.29
CA CYS A 131 2.52 30.36 -5.09
C CYS A 131 3.52 30.25 -3.94
N GLN A 132 3.26 30.96 -2.85
CA GLN A 132 3.96 30.76 -1.57
C GLN A 132 3.09 29.87 -0.67
N PRO A 133 3.37 28.56 -0.55
CA PRO A 133 2.58 27.69 0.30
C PRO A 133 2.71 28.11 1.76
N THR A 134 1.58 28.39 2.41
CA THR A 134 1.53 28.80 3.83
C THR A 134 1.44 27.61 4.78
N ASP A 135 1.01 26.45 4.27
CA ASP A 135 0.85 25.19 5.00
C ASP A 135 0.84 24.00 4.03
N LEU A 136 0.88 22.78 4.56
CA LEU A 136 0.88 21.55 3.74
C LEU A 136 -0.38 21.45 2.84
N TRP A 137 -1.53 21.93 3.32
CA TRP A 137 -2.80 21.85 2.60
C TRP A 137 -2.87 22.84 1.44
N SER A 138 -2.09 23.92 1.48
CA SER A 138 -1.95 24.85 0.36
C SER A 138 -1.30 24.22 -0.88
N LEU A 139 -0.61 23.08 -0.75
CA LEU A 139 -0.11 22.30 -1.89
C LEU A 139 -1.23 21.57 -2.66
N VAL A 140 -2.31 21.21 -1.95
CA VAL A 140 -3.42 20.38 -2.45
C VAL A 140 -4.51 21.23 -3.10
N LYS A 141 -4.54 22.54 -2.85
CA LYS A 141 -5.57 23.44 -3.38
C LYS A 141 -5.42 23.61 -4.91
N LEU A 142 -6.47 23.22 -5.62
CA LEU A 142 -6.82 23.58 -6.99
C LEU A 142 -7.72 24.83 -6.96
#